data_AF-A0A4Z1CMN3-F1
#
_entry.id   AF-A0A4Z1CMN3-F1
#
_cell.length_a   1.000
_cell.length_b   1.000
_cell.length_c   1.000
_cell.angle_alpha   90.00
_cell.angle_beta   90.00
_cell.angle_gamma   90.00
#
_symmetry.space_group_name_H-M   'P 1'
#
loop_
_entity.id
_entity.type
_entity.pdbx_description
1 polymer ?
#
loop_
_entity_poly.entity_id
_entity_poly.type
_entity_poly.pdbx_seq_one_letter_code
_entity_poly.pdbx_strand_id
1 'polypeptide(L)'
;MPDRRPSAPLSPWPIAGLVGLACVAFMIGATTVAVGAPWWAMLGVAMAWLVALVLAIAWFSRRPRAVVLLPVAVALLWFGTVVGGARYLGWS
;
A
#
# COMPACT_ATOMS: atom_id res chain seq x y z
N MET A 1 24.44 26.08 27.72
CA MET A 1 23.92 25.73 26.37
C MET A 1 23.23 24.38 26.48
N PRO A 2 21.96 24.23 26.08
CA PRO A 2 21.36 22.90 26.02
C PRO A 2 22.11 22.10 24.94
N ASP A 3 22.68 21.00 25.38
CA ASP A 3 23.43 20.06 24.55
C ASP A 3 22.46 19.44 23.51
N ARG A 4 22.52 19.89 22.25
CA ARG A 4 21.78 19.26 21.14
C ARG A 4 22.43 17.91 20.85
N ARG A 5 22.05 16.89 21.62
CA ARG A 5 22.43 15.51 21.31
C ARG A 5 22.03 15.21 19.84
N PRO A 6 22.88 14.52 19.06
CA PRO A 6 22.54 14.14 17.70
C PRO A 6 21.19 13.42 17.69
N SER A 7 20.22 13.97 16.98
CA SER A 7 18.95 13.31 16.70
C SER A 7 19.28 11.91 16.18
N ALA A 8 18.86 10.85 16.86
CA ALA A 8 19.09 9.49 16.41
C ALA A 8 18.67 9.38 14.92
N PRO A 9 19.49 8.77 14.04
CA PRO A 9 19.20 8.76 12.61
C PRO A 9 17.81 8.16 12.36
N LEU A 10 16.91 8.98 11.80
CA LEU A 10 15.57 8.55 11.41
C LEU A 10 15.71 7.46 10.35
N SER A 11 15.15 6.28 10.61
CA SER A 11 15.18 5.21 9.63
C SER A 11 14.38 5.63 8.38
N PRO A 12 14.88 5.43 7.14
CA PRO A 12 14.20 5.84 5.92
C PRO A 12 13.02 4.92 5.53
N TRP A 13 12.94 3.73 6.12
CA TRP A 13 11.97 2.69 5.76
C TRP A 13 10.49 3.08 5.86
N PRO A 14 10.03 3.79 6.89
CA PRO A 14 8.64 4.23 6.96
C PRO A 14 8.26 5.17 5.81
N ILE A 15 9.17 6.05 5.40
CA ILE A 15 8.97 6.96 4.26
C ILE A 15 8.86 6.15 2.97
N ALA A 16 9.79 5.20 2.75
CA ALA A 16 9.72 4.31 1.59
C ALA A 16 8.41 3.51 1.54
N GLY A 17 7.92 3.03 2.69
CA GLY A 17 6.64 2.32 2.77
C GLY A 17 5.44 3.20 2.46
N LEU A 18 5.42 4.47 2.92
CA LEU A 18 4.37 5.43 2.57
C LEU A 18 4.38 5.78 1.07
N VAL A 19 5.55 5.99 0.48
CA VAL A 19 5.69 6.21 -0.98
C VAL A 19 5.18 4.99 -1.74
N GLY A 20 5.55 3.79 -1.31
CA GLY A 20 5.02 2.55 -1.89
C GLY A 20 3.50 2.46 -1.81
N LEU A 21 2.89 2.83 -0.68
CA LEU A 21 1.44 2.84 -0.53
C LEU A 21 0.78 3.86 -1.45
N ALA A 22 1.39 5.04 -1.65
CA ALA A 22 0.91 6.03 -2.61
C ALA A 22 0.92 5.49 -4.06
N CYS A 23 2.00 4.79 -4.47
CA CYS A 23 2.06 4.13 -5.77
C CYS A 23 0.96 3.06 -5.94
N VAL A 24 0.69 2.27 -4.89
CA VAL A 24 -0.36 1.24 -4.93
C VAL A 24 -1.76 1.87 -4.99
N ALA A 25 -2.00 2.99 -4.30
CA ALA A 25 -3.26 3.73 -4.42
C ALA A 25 -3.50 4.21 -5.86
N PHE A 26 -2.45 4.74 -6.50
CA PHE A 26 -2.51 5.12 -7.90
C PHE A 26 -2.83 3.92 -8.80
N MET A 27 -2.20 2.76 -8.59
CA MET A 27 -2.53 1.54 -9.34
C MET A 27 -4.00 1.14 -9.19
N ILE A 28 -4.53 1.12 -7.95
CA ILE A 28 -5.93 0.78 -7.68
C ILE A 28 -6.86 1.73 -8.46
N GLY A 29 -6.62 3.04 -8.38
CA GLY A 29 -7.41 4.06 -9.07
C GLY A 29 -7.26 4.04 -10.60
N ALA A 30 -6.09 3.70 -11.14
CA ALA A 30 -5.89 3.56 -12.58
C ALA A 30 -6.61 2.32 -13.12
N THR A 31 -6.68 1.23 -12.35
CA THR A 31 -7.26 -0.04 -12.80
C THR A 31 -8.79 0.03 -12.91
N THR A 32 -9.46 0.78 -12.02
CA THR A 32 -10.91 1.03 -12.13
C THR A 32 -11.27 1.72 -13.45
N VAL A 33 -10.38 2.57 -13.97
CA VAL A 33 -10.58 3.29 -15.24
C VAL A 33 -10.15 2.45 -16.45
N ALA A 34 -9.07 1.68 -16.33
CA ALA A 34 -8.43 1.03 -17.48
C ALA A 34 -8.93 -0.39 -17.83
N VAL A 35 -9.41 -1.17 -16.85
CA VAL A 35 -9.67 -2.63 -17.04
C VAL A 35 -11.16 -2.98 -16.91
N GLY A 36 -12.03 -1.98 -16.68
CA GLY A 36 -13.47 -2.24 -16.45
C GLY A 36 -13.73 -3.17 -15.26
N ALA A 37 -12.77 -3.30 -14.34
CA ALA A 37 -12.86 -4.24 -13.24
C ALA A 37 -14.09 -3.93 -12.36
N PRO A 38 -14.79 -4.95 -11.83
CA PRO A 38 -15.99 -4.73 -11.04
C PRO A 38 -15.72 -3.82 -9.84
N TRP A 39 -16.59 -2.83 -9.64
CA TRP A 39 -16.44 -1.82 -8.61
C TRP A 39 -16.31 -2.41 -7.20
N TRP A 40 -16.99 -3.53 -6.92
CA TRP A 40 -16.93 -4.22 -5.62
C TRP A 40 -15.55 -4.84 -5.34
N ALA A 41 -14.89 -5.40 -6.35
CA ALA A 41 -13.57 -6.00 -6.21
C ALA A 41 -12.53 -4.91 -5.91
N MET A 42 -12.62 -3.80 -6.63
CA MET A 42 -11.75 -2.65 -6.42
C MET A 42 -12.00 -1.96 -5.08
N LEU A 43 -13.26 -1.91 -4.60
CA LEU A 43 -13.58 -1.47 -3.24
C LEU A 43 -12.96 -2.37 -2.18
N GLY A 44 -12.98 -3.70 -2.38
CA GLY A 44 -12.32 -4.65 -1.48
C GLY A 44 -10.81 -4.41 -1.38
N VAL A 45 -10.14 -4.25 -2.52
CA VAL A 45 -8.70 -3.95 -2.57
C VAL A 45 -8.40 -2.56 -1.98
N ALA A 46 -9.23 -1.55 -2.25
CA ALA A 46 -9.10 -0.22 -1.66
C ALA A 46 -9.27 -0.24 -0.13
N MET A 47 -10.19 -1.05 0.39
CA MET A 47 -10.37 -1.22 1.84
C MET A 47 -9.15 -1.89 2.48
N ALA A 48 -8.60 -2.92 1.84
CA ALA A 48 -7.36 -3.54 2.28
C ALA A 48 -6.18 -2.54 2.27
N TRP A 49 -6.13 -1.66 1.27
CA TRP A 49 -5.17 -0.57 1.22
C TRP A 49 -5.36 0.43 2.37
N LEU A 50 -6.59 0.82 2.71
CA LEU A 50 -6.87 1.70 3.85
C LEU A 50 -6.40 1.08 5.17
N VAL A 51 -6.64 -0.22 5.37
CA VAL A 51 -6.13 -0.94 6.54
C VAL A 51 -4.60 -0.90 6.55
N ALA A 52 -3.94 -1.15 5.41
CA ALA A 52 -2.49 -1.07 5.30
C ALA A 52 -1.97 0.35 5.58
N LEU A 53 -2.67 1.40 5.16
CA LEU A 53 -2.31 2.78 5.47
C LEU A 53 -2.39 3.07 6.97
N VAL A 54 -3.47 2.65 7.63
CA VAL A 54 -3.61 2.82 9.09
C VAL A 54 -2.51 2.05 9.82
N LEU A 55 -2.19 0.83 9.40
CA LEU A 55 -1.08 0.05 9.95
C LEU A 55 0.27 0.73 9.71
N ALA A 56 0.50 1.32 8.53
CA ALA A 56 1.73 2.05 8.23
C ALA A 56 1.91 3.26 9.16
N ILE A 57 0.84 4.02 9.41
CA ILE A 57 0.85 5.14 10.36
C ILE A 57 1.09 4.65 11.79
N ALA A 58 0.41 3.58 12.21
CA ALA A 58 0.55 3.00 13.55
C ALA A 58 1.93 2.38 13.81
N TRP A 59 2.55 1.81 12.78
CA TRP A 59 3.86 1.15 12.87
C TRP A 59 5.03 2.07 12.53
N PHE A 60 4.76 3.29 12.10
CA PHE A 60 5.76 4.26 11.66
C PHE A 60 6.94 4.37 12.65
N SER A 61 6.65 4.49 13.95
CA SER A 61 7.68 4.58 15.00
C SER A 61 7.94 3.25 15.72
N ARG A 62 6.97 2.33 15.72
CA ARG A 62 7.07 1.06 16.49
C ARG A 62 7.80 -0.05 15.75
N ARG A 63 7.63 -0.15 14.42
CA ARG A 63 8.18 -1.23 13.57
C ARG A 63 8.49 -0.71 12.15
N PRO A 64 9.50 0.16 11.98
CA PRO A 64 9.72 0.91 10.74
C PRO A 64 9.99 0.02 9.50
N ARG A 65 10.62 -1.15 9.70
CA ARG A 65 10.87 -2.10 8.60
C ARG A 65 9.61 -2.81 8.10
N ALA A 66 8.63 -3.03 8.97
CA ALA A 66 7.37 -3.69 8.61
C ALA A 66 6.50 -2.80 7.70
N VAL A 67 6.66 -1.48 7.80
CA VAL A 67 5.91 -0.50 6.98
C VAL A 67 6.19 -0.67 5.48
N VAL A 68 7.39 -1.11 5.10
CA VAL A 68 7.78 -1.35 3.70
C VAL A 68 7.14 -2.61 3.12
N LEU A 69 6.79 -3.59 3.97
CA LEU A 69 6.16 -4.83 3.53
C LEU A 69 4.68 -4.65 3.21
N LEU A 70 4.03 -3.65 3.81
CA LEU A 70 2.62 -3.33 3.58
C LEU A 70 2.29 -3.02 2.11
N PRO A 71 2.98 -2.08 1.42
CA PRO A 71 2.70 -1.83 0.00
C PRO A 71 2.96 -3.05 -0.88
N VAL A 72 3.97 -3.86 -0.57
CA VAL A 72 4.25 -5.10 -1.32
C VAL A 72 3.08 -6.09 -1.17
N ALA A 73 2.59 -6.29 0.05
CA ALA A 73 1.46 -7.17 0.31
C ALA A 73 0.18 -6.70 -0.41
N VAL A 74 -0.12 -5.40 -0.38
CA VAL A 74 -1.30 -4.86 -1.07
C VAL A 74 -1.13 -4.91 -2.60
N ALA A 75 0.07 -4.66 -3.12
CA ALA A 75 0.35 -4.79 -4.55
C ALA A 75 0.15 -6.23 -5.04
N LEU A 76 0.58 -7.22 -4.26
CA LEU A 76 0.37 -8.64 -4.58
C LEU A 76 -1.12 -9.02 -4.50
N LEU A 77 -1.85 -8.51 -3.50
CA LEU A 77 -3.29 -8.69 -3.39
C LEU A 77 -4.02 -8.09 -4.61
N TRP A 78 -3.66 -6.87 -4.99
CA TRP A 78 -4.19 -6.22 -6.20
C TRP A 78 -3.88 -7.06 -7.44
N PHE A 79 -2.64 -7.50 -7.62
CA PHE A 79 -2.22 -8.27 -8.79
C PHE A 79 -2.98 -9.59 -8.91
N GLY A 80 -3.08 -10.34 -7.81
CA GLY A 80 -3.86 -11.58 -7.76
C GLY A 80 -5.34 -11.34 -8.06
N THR A 81 -5.91 -10.24 -7.58
CA THR A 81 -7.31 -9.88 -7.83
C THR A 81 -7.55 -9.56 -9.31
N VAL A 82 -6.71 -8.72 -9.91
CA VAL A 82 -6.87 -8.28 -11.30
C VAL A 82 -6.58 -9.41 -12.28
N VAL A 83 -5.46 -10.11 -12.11
CA VAL A 83 -5.09 -11.25 -12.98
C VAL A 83 -6.05 -12.41 -12.79
N GLY A 84 -6.45 -12.70 -11.54
CA GLY A 84 -7.44 -13.72 -11.25
C GLY A 84 -8.79 -13.40 -11.86
N GLY A 85 -9.26 -12.15 -11.74
CA GLY A 85 -10.50 -11.70 -12.33
C GLY A 85 -10.49 -11.73 -13.86
N ALA A 86 -9.41 -11.27 -14.49
CA ALA A 86 -9.25 -11.38 -15.94
C ALA A 86 -9.20 -12.84 -16.42
N ARG A 87 -8.51 -13.72 -15.69
CA ARG A 87 -8.30 -15.12 -16.09
C ARG A 87 -9.51 -16.03 -15.85
N TYR A 88 -10.22 -15.85 -14.74
CA TYR A 88 -11.25 -16.77 -14.28
C TYR A 88 -12.67 -16.19 -14.31
N LEU A 89 -12.80 -14.87 -14.27
CA LEU A 89 -14.10 -14.17 -14.19
C LEU A 89 -14.40 -13.32 -15.44
N GLY A 90 -13.49 -13.32 -16.43
CA GLY A 90 -13.68 -12.65 -17.72
C GLY A 90 -13.68 -11.13 -17.64
N TRP A 91 -12.97 -10.53 -16.69
CA TRP A 91 -12.83 -9.06 -16.63
C TRP A 91 -12.03 -8.56 -17.84
N SER A 92 -12.57 -7.59 -18.59
CA SER A 92 -11.98 -6.98 -19.80
C SER A 92 -12.39 -5.54 -19.96
#